data_AF-E7RUT9-F1
#
_entry.id   AF-E7RUT9-F1
#
_cell.length_a   1.000
_cell.length_b   1.000
_cell.length_c   1.000
_cell.angle_alpha   90.00
_cell.angle_beta   90.00
_cell.angle_gamma   90.00
#
_symmetry.space_group_name_H-M   'P 1'
#
loop_
_entity.id
_entity.type
_entity.pdbx_description
1 polymer ?
#
loop_
_entity_poly.entity_id
_entity_poly.type
_entity_poly.pdbx_seq_one_letter_code
_entity_poly.pdbx_strand_id
1 'polypeptide(L)'
;MKSGLPDAGLSGLVHSDVLEEALAEASADTAADAADTPAADVSPAAAADAAVGEPAPVPAKADAQAGDTSLLPSEDLARIRRLEALYEEWAEVLPRLQAAQREWRTAHARLQELHHYYFNGEWRRDYEADEAGRLPEDMPRGILCEDTLYNAFIAERELALEWVQLGAQALKDG
;
A
#
# COMPACT_ATOMS: atom_id res chain seq x y z
N MET A 1 31.66 -5.62 -44.31
CA MET A 1 31.78 -5.91 -42.87
C MET A 1 32.74 -4.85 -42.33
N LYS A 2 32.39 -3.92 -41.44
CA LYS A 2 31.53 -3.96 -40.26
C LYS A 2 31.15 -2.50 -39.97
N SER A 3 29.86 -2.16 -39.98
CA SER A 3 29.39 -0.82 -39.56
C SER A 3 29.42 -0.75 -38.04
N GLY A 4 30.10 0.28 -37.51
CA GLY A 4 30.13 0.59 -36.08
C GLY A 4 28.86 1.33 -35.68
N LEU A 5 28.21 0.85 -34.62
CA LEU A 5 27.13 1.53 -33.90
C LEU A 5 27.79 2.47 -32.87
N PRO A 6 27.39 3.74 -32.73
CA PRO A 6 27.83 4.55 -31.61
C PRO A 6 27.12 4.11 -30.33
N ASP A 7 27.93 4.02 -29.27
CA ASP A 7 27.55 3.76 -27.88
C ASP A 7 26.66 4.91 -27.38
N ALA A 8 25.37 4.63 -27.20
CA ALA A 8 24.43 5.59 -26.64
C ALA A 8 24.59 5.58 -25.12
N GLY A 9 25.31 6.58 -24.63
CA GLY A 9 25.32 6.94 -23.21
C GLY A 9 23.90 7.24 -22.73
N LEU A 10 23.28 6.26 -22.10
CA LEU A 10 22.12 6.43 -21.24
C LEU A 10 22.63 6.24 -19.81
N SER A 11 23.06 7.34 -19.22
CA SER A 11 22.25 8.10 -18.25
C SER A 11 22.32 7.51 -16.84
N GLY A 12 23.45 7.71 -16.20
CA GLY A 12 23.58 7.68 -14.73
C GLY A 12 22.99 8.92 -14.06
N LEU A 13 21.80 9.35 -14.48
CA LEU A 13 21.18 10.63 -14.06
C LEU A 13 19.66 10.54 -13.83
N VAL A 14 19.12 9.33 -13.65
CA VAL A 14 17.67 9.14 -13.43
C VAL A 14 17.31 8.45 -12.11
N HIS A 15 18.28 8.09 -11.27
CA HIS A 15 18.01 7.40 -10.00
C HIS A 15 17.93 8.34 -8.79
N SER A 16 18.51 9.55 -8.87
CA SER A 16 18.47 10.55 -7.78
C SER A 16 17.11 11.24 -7.71
N ASP A 17 16.63 11.77 -8.84
CA ASP A 17 15.45 12.64 -8.85
C ASP A 17 14.15 11.87 -8.58
N VAL A 18 14.04 10.62 -9.05
CA VAL A 18 12.88 9.76 -8.79
C VAL A 18 12.80 9.34 -7.32
N LEU A 19 13.95 9.20 -6.65
CA LEU A 19 14.03 8.88 -5.22
C LEU A 19 13.65 10.11 -4.38
N GLU A 20 14.14 11.30 -4.73
CA GLU A 20 13.75 12.54 -4.04
C GLU A 20 12.26 12.87 -4.25
N GLU A 21 11.72 12.67 -5.45
CA GLU A 21 10.31 12.91 -5.75
C GLU A 21 9.39 11.93 -5.00
N ALA A 22 9.73 10.64 -4.97
CA ALA A 22 8.98 9.63 -4.21
C ALA A 22 9.05 9.86 -2.68
N LEU A 23 10.18 10.33 -2.16
CA LEU A 23 10.34 10.70 -0.74
C LEU A 23 9.57 11.99 -0.40
N ALA A 24 9.53 12.96 -1.31
CA ALA A 24 8.77 14.20 -1.14
C ALA A 24 7.25 13.95 -1.14
N GLU A 25 6.75 13.08 -2.03
CA GLU A 25 5.34 12.68 -2.06
C GLU A 25 4.92 11.92 -0.78
N ALA A 26 5.80 11.09 -0.21
CA ALA A 26 5.53 10.39 1.04
C ALA A 26 5.48 11.32 2.27
N SER A 27 6.26 12.41 2.26
CA SER A 27 6.30 13.41 3.34
C SER A 27 5.09 14.35 3.35
N ALA A 28 4.50 14.61 2.19
CA ALA A 28 3.33 15.51 2.08
C ALA A 28 2.04 14.92 2.67
N ASP A 29 1.89 13.59 2.67
CA ASP A 29 0.65 12.91 3.10
C ASP A 29 0.58 12.68 4.64
N THR A 30 1.69 12.85 5.35
CA THR A 30 1.76 12.67 6.83
C THR A 30 1.46 13.94 7.63
N ALA A 31 1.34 15.10 6.98
CA ALA A 31 1.14 16.39 7.65
C ALA A 31 -0.33 16.78 7.90
N ALA A 32 -1.30 15.96 7.47
CA ALA A 32 -2.72 16.34 7.48
C ALA A 32 -3.55 15.87 8.69
N ASP A 33 -3.00 15.06 9.61
CA ASP A 33 -3.78 14.52 10.75
C ASP A 33 -3.07 14.67 12.10
N ALA A 34 -2.81 15.92 12.48
CA ALA A 34 -2.38 16.26 13.83
C ALA A 34 -3.06 17.57 14.27
N ALA A 35 -4.36 17.50 14.55
CA ALA A 35 -5.05 18.54 15.30
C ALA A 35 -6.07 17.95 16.27
N ASP A 36 -5.69 18.02 17.55
CA ASP A 36 -6.55 18.32 18.69
C ASP A 36 -7.34 17.17 19.33
N THR A 37 -6.81 16.65 20.45
CA THR A 37 -7.62 16.09 21.53
C THR A 37 -6.91 16.35 22.86
N PRO A 38 -7.50 17.13 23.79
CA PRO A 38 -6.94 17.27 25.13
C PRO A 38 -7.41 16.13 26.04
N ALA A 39 -6.51 15.74 26.94
CA ALA A 39 -6.67 14.67 27.91
C ALA A 39 -7.17 15.15 29.29
N ALA A 40 -7.54 14.16 30.11
CA ALA A 40 -7.92 14.16 31.54
C ALA A 40 -9.42 14.40 31.80
N ASP A 41 -10.13 13.57 32.57
CA ASP A 41 -9.82 13.16 33.94
C ASP A 41 -10.52 11.83 34.34
N VAL A 42 -9.94 11.10 35.28
CA VAL A 42 -10.43 9.79 35.77
C VAL A 42 -10.67 9.89 37.27
N SER A 43 -11.90 9.61 37.73
CA SER A 43 -12.13 9.03 39.05
C SER A 43 -13.53 8.37 39.17
N PRO A 44 -13.67 7.26 39.92
CA PRO A 44 -14.87 6.43 39.97
C PRO A 44 -15.69 6.67 41.25
N ALA A 45 -16.99 6.33 41.25
CA ALA A 45 -17.69 5.60 42.33
C ALA A 45 -19.23 5.66 42.21
N ALA A 46 -19.85 4.61 42.78
CA ALA A 46 -21.20 4.51 43.35
C ALA A 46 -22.32 3.91 42.47
N ALA A 47 -22.74 2.73 42.93
CA ALA A 47 -23.92 1.98 42.51
C ALA A 47 -25.21 2.63 43.03
N ALA A 48 -26.32 2.45 42.29
CA ALA A 48 -27.67 2.38 42.83
C ALA A 48 -28.62 1.66 41.85
N ASP A 49 -29.64 1.08 42.46
CA ASP A 49 -30.52 -0.01 42.05
C ASP A 49 -31.76 0.46 41.24
N ALA A 50 -32.29 -0.48 40.45
CA ALA A 50 -33.66 -0.65 39.91
C ALA A 50 -34.61 0.56 39.67
N ALA A 51 -35.12 0.64 38.43
CA ALA A 51 -36.56 0.82 38.19
C ALA A 51 -36.95 0.43 36.75
N VAL A 52 -38.04 -0.33 36.68
CA VAL A 52 -38.77 -0.80 35.50
C VAL A 52 -39.30 0.36 34.64
N GLY A 53 -39.20 0.22 33.31
CA GLY A 53 -39.83 1.11 32.35
C GLY A 53 -39.63 0.61 30.92
N GLU A 54 -40.53 -0.27 30.47
CA GLU A 54 -40.67 -0.72 29.09
C GLU A 54 -40.84 0.49 28.14
N PRO A 55 -40.04 0.67 27.08
CA PRO A 55 -40.41 1.57 26.01
C PRO A 55 -41.20 0.78 24.96
N ALA A 56 -42.45 1.17 24.81
CA ALA A 56 -43.38 0.73 23.77
C ALA A 56 -42.75 0.69 22.36
N PRO A 57 -43.19 -0.22 21.47
CA PRO A 57 -42.60 -0.41 20.17
C PRO A 57 -42.82 0.84 19.30
N VAL A 58 -41.71 1.43 18.84
CA VAL A 58 -41.71 2.43 17.78
C VAL A 58 -42.34 1.80 16.54
N PRO A 59 -43.37 2.40 15.93
CA PRO A 59 -44.05 1.80 14.79
C PRO A 59 -43.08 1.62 13.62
N ALA A 60 -43.08 0.40 13.09
CA ALA A 60 -42.41 0.01 11.87
C ALA A 60 -42.67 1.08 10.80
N LYS A 61 -41.58 1.65 10.29
CA LYS A 61 -41.62 2.57 9.15
C LYS A 61 -42.24 1.79 8.01
N ALA A 62 -43.46 2.17 7.68
CA ALA A 62 -44.27 1.56 6.65
C ALA A 62 -43.43 1.37 5.38
N ASP A 63 -43.46 0.15 4.86
CA ASP A 63 -42.99 -0.21 3.53
C ASP A 63 -43.58 0.79 2.53
N ALA A 64 -42.77 1.78 2.15
CA ALA A 64 -43.04 2.57 0.98
C ALA A 64 -42.73 1.67 -0.21
N GLN A 65 -43.73 0.87 -0.58
CA GLN A 65 -43.79 0.19 -1.86
C GLN A 65 -43.76 1.27 -2.95
N ALA A 66 -42.55 1.67 -3.35
CA ALA A 66 -42.33 2.39 -4.58
C ALA A 66 -42.81 1.45 -5.69
N GLY A 67 -44.02 1.71 -6.17
CA GLY A 67 -44.59 1.01 -7.31
C GLY A 67 -43.57 1.01 -8.44
N ASP A 68 -43.37 -0.18 -9.01
CA ASP A 68 -42.48 -0.44 -10.13
C ASP A 68 -42.83 0.50 -11.30
N THR A 69 -42.17 1.65 -11.33
CA THR A 69 -42.33 2.68 -12.37
C THR A 69 -41.31 2.43 -13.48
N SER A 70 -40.83 1.19 -13.60
CA SER A 70 -39.89 0.82 -14.63
C SER A 70 -40.64 0.45 -15.91
N LEU A 71 -40.26 1.07 -17.02
CA LEU A 71 -40.74 0.72 -18.36
C LEU A 71 -39.98 -0.47 -18.97
N LEU A 72 -39.03 -1.06 -18.24
CA LEU A 72 -38.19 -2.16 -18.71
C LEU A 72 -38.68 -3.52 -18.21
N PRO A 73 -38.54 -4.60 -19.02
CA PRO A 73 -38.74 -5.97 -18.58
C PRO A 73 -37.95 -6.33 -17.31
N SER A 74 -38.47 -7.25 -16.50
CA SER A 74 -37.85 -7.69 -15.25
C SER A 74 -36.45 -8.28 -15.43
N GLU A 75 -36.21 -8.99 -16.53
CA GLU A 75 -34.90 -9.53 -16.89
C GLU A 75 -33.87 -8.43 -17.15
N ASP A 76 -34.26 -7.35 -17.83
CA ASP A 76 -33.39 -6.20 -18.08
C ASP A 76 -33.04 -5.49 -16.77
N LEU A 77 -34.01 -5.34 -15.86
CA LEU A 77 -33.76 -4.77 -14.53
C LEU A 77 -32.84 -5.66 -13.68
N ALA A 78 -32.99 -6.98 -13.75
CA ALA A 78 -32.10 -7.91 -13.06
C ALA A 78 -30.66 -7.83 -13.61
N ARG A 79 -30.51 -7.74 -14.94
CA ARG A 79 -29.21 -7.55 -15.59
C ARG A 79 -28.55 -6.25 -15.16
N ILE A 80 -29.28 -5.14 -15.15
CA ILE A 80 -28.75 -3.83 -14.74
C ILE A 80 -28.29 -3.87 -13.28
N ARG A 81 -29.11 -4.38 -12.36
CA ARG A 81 -28.73 -4.50 -10.94
C ARG A 81 -27.47 -5.35 -10.75
N ARG A 82 -27.33 -6.44 -11.51
CA ARG A 82 -26.12 -7.27 -11.47
C ARG A 82 -24.89 -6.49 -11.93
N LEU A 83 -24.98 -5.74 -13.03
CA LEU A 83 -23.85 -4.97 -13.55
C LEU A 83 -23.49 -3.80 -12.62
N GLU A 84 -24.48 -3.15 -12.02
CA GLU A 84 -24.26 -2.11 -11.02
C GLU A 84 -23.48 -2.67 -9.81
N ALA A 85 -23.91 -3.81 -9.27
CA ALA A 85 -23.22 -4.46 -8.16
C ALA A 85 -21.75 -4.79 -8.51
N LEU A 86 -21.49 -5.31 -9.72
CA LEU A 86 -20.12 -5.57 -10.17
C LEU A 86 -19.26 -4.30 -10.27
N TYR A 87 -19.86 -3.19 -10.71
CA TYR A 87 -19.17 -1.91 -10.77
C TYR A 87 -18.90 -1.35 -9.38
N GLU A 88 -19.87 -1.40 -8.48
CA GLU A 88 -19.72 -0.96 -7.08
C GLU A 88 -18.61 -1.75 -6.38
N GLU A 89 -18.59 -3.09 -6.51
CA GLU A 89 -17.52 -3.95 -5.98
C GLU A 89 -16.14 -3.54 -6.51
N TRP A 90 -16.02 -3.24 -7.81
CA TRP A 90 -14.77 -2.78 -8.39
C TRP A 90 -14.36 -1.39 -7.90
N ALA A 91 -15.32 -0.46 -7.83
CA ALA A 91 -15.11 0.91 -7.39
C ALA A 91 -14.68 1.00 -5.93
N GLU A 92 -15.18 0.11 -5.07
CA GLU A 92 -14.76 -0.01 -3.67
C GLU A 92 -13.30 -0.45 -3.51
N VAL A 93 -12.80 -1.30 -4.41
CA VAL A 93 -11.44 -1.85 -4.33
C VAL A 93 -10.40 -0.91 -4.97
N LEU A 94 -10.79 -0.11 -5.96
CA LEU A 94 -9.88 0.76 -6.72
C LEU A 94 -8.97 1.66 -5.85
N PRO A 95 -9.47 2.39 -4.82
CA PRO A 95 -8.62 3.24 -3.99
C PRO A 95 -7.56 2.45 -3.23
N ARG A 96 -7.88 1.23 -2.81
CA ARG A 96 -6.94 0.34 -2.09
C ARG A 96 -5.83 -0.15 -3.01
N LEU A 97 -6.16 -0.48 -4.26
CA LEU A 97 -5.15 -0.84 -5.26
C LEU A 97 -4.22 0.35 -5.57
N GLN A 98 -4.76 1.55 -5.69
CA GLN A 98 -3.97 2.76 -5.90
C GLN A 98 -3.07 3.08 -4.71
N ALA A 99 -3.55 2.88 -3.47
CA ALA A 99 -2.75 3.03 -2.26
C ALA A 99 -1.59 2.02 -2.22
N ALA A 100 -1.88 0.74 -2.48
CA ALA A 100 -0.85 -0.30 -2.53
C ALA A 100 0.23 -0.01 -3.59
N GLN A 101 -0.13 0.56 -4.74
CA GLN A 101 0.85 1.00 -5.74
C GLN A 101 1.74 2.14 -5.23
N ARG A 102 1.20 3.10 -4.48
CA ARG A 102 2.01 4.17 -3.88
C ARG A 102 2.96 3.62 -2.82
N GLU A 103 2.44 2.77 -1.91
CA GLU A 103 3.24 2.11 -0.89
C GLU A 103 4.39 1.30 -1.50
N TRP A 104 4.13 0.57 -2.58
CA TRP A 104 5.16 -0.16 -3.30
C TRP A 104 6.23 0.77 -3.88
N ARG A 105 5.88 1.91 -4.48
CA ARG A 105 6.89 2.88 -4.98
C ARG A 105 7.79 3.38 -3.85
N THR A 106 7.23 3.68 -2.69
CA THR A 106 8.02 4.09 -1.51
C THR A 106 8.89 2.95 -1.01
N ALA A 107 8.38 1.72 -0.94
CA ALA A 107 9.15 0.54 -0.53
C ALA A 107 10.29 0.24 -1.51
N HIS A 108 10.03 0.33 -2.81
CA HIS A 108 11.00 0.16 -3.87
C HIS A 108 12.17 1.14 -3.72
N ALA A 109 11.87 2.43 -3.50
CA ALA A 109 12.90 3.47 -3.30
C ALA A 109 13.82 3.15 -2.11
N ARG A 110 13.24 2.71 -0.98
CA ARG A 110 14.02 2.27 0.20
C ARG A 110 14.88 1.04 -0.11
N LEU A 111 14.35 0.10 -0.89
CA LEU A 111 15.11 -1.08 -1.28
C LEU A 111 16.25 -0.74 -2.25
N GLN A 112 16.11 0.29 -3.08
CA GLN A 112 17.22 0.80 -3.91
C GLN A 112 18.37 1.37 -3.07
N GLU A 113 18.08 2.04 -1.96
CA GLU A 113 19.11 2.49 -1.01
C GLU A 113 19.85 1.29 -0.41
N LEU A 114 19.14 0.26 0.02
CA LEU A 114 19.74 -0.98 0.52
C LEU A 114 20.53 -1.73 -0.57
N HIS A 115 20.07 -1.69 -1.82
CA HIS A 115 20.79 -2.25 -2.95
C HIS A 115 22.12 -1.51 -3.17
N HIS A 116 22.13 -0.18 -3.09
CA HIS A 116 23.36 0.62 -3.14
C HIS A 116 24.33 0.21 -2.03
N TYR A 117 23.84 0.16 -0.78
CA TYR A 117 24.62 -0.26 0.38
C TYR A 117 25.26 -1.65 0.19
N TYR A 118 24.48 -2.62 -0.29
CA TYR A 118 24.92 -4.00 -0.51
C TYR A 118 26.00 -4.12 -1.60
N PHE A 119 25.77 -3.51 -2.77
CA PHE A 119 26.63 -3.72 -3.93
C PHE A 119 27.82 -2.77 -4.04
N ASN A 120 27.83 -1.64 -3.32
CA ASN A 120 28.90 -0.64 -3.44
C ASN A 120 30.00 -0.78 -2.36
N GLY A 121 30.01 -1.92 -1.68
CA GLY A 121 31.11 -2.34 -0.81
C GLY A 121 31.05 -1.81 0.61
N GLU A 122 30.06 -0.98 0.97
CA GLU A 122 29.82 -0.55 2.35
C GLU A 122 29.41 -1.75 3.21
N TRP A 123 28.45 -2.53 2.74
CA TRP A 123 28.03 -3.77 3.38
C TRP A 123 29.20 -4.71 3.69
N ARG A 124 30.13 -4.90 2.75
CA ARG A 124 31.29 -5.77 2.96
C ARG A 124 32.20 -5.26 4.08
N ARG A 125 32.42 -3.94 4.17
CA ARG A 125 33.23 -3.35 5.26
C ARG A 125 32.58 -3.56 6.62
N ASP A 126 31.26 -3.41 6.69
CA ASP A 126 30.52 -3.56 7.93
C ASP A 126 30.43 -5.04 8.35
N TYR A 127 30.25 -5.94 7.39
CA TYR A 127 30.35 -7.38 7.60
C TYR A 127 31.73 -7.78 8.17
N GLU A 128 32.82 -7.30 7.57
CA GLU A 128 34.17 -7.54 8.08
C GLU A 128 34.41 -6.91 9.46
N ALA A 129 33.72 -5.82 9.80
CA ALA A 129 33.75 -5.23 11.13
C ALA A 129 33.02 -6.08 12.16
N ASP A 130 31.90 -6.68 11.77
CA ASP A 130 31.15 -7.63 12.60
C ASP A 130 31.98 -8.88 12.90
N GLU A 131 32.55 -9.50 11.87
CA GLU A 131 33.41 -10.69 12.00
C GLU A 131 34.66 -10.43 12.85
N ALA A 132 35.16 -9.19 12.84
CA ALA A 132 36.27 -8.77 13.70
C ALA A 132 35.85 -8.37 15.12
N GLY A 133 34.58 -8.51 15.49
CA GLY A 133 34.05 -8.16 16.81
C GLY A 133 34.06 -6.66 17.11
N ARG A 134 34.02 -5.81 16.08
CA ARG A 134 34.05 -4.34 16.23
C ARG A 134 32.67 -3.70 16.39
N LEU A 135 31.59 -4.48 16.27
CA LEU A 135 30.22 -4.02 16.47
C LEU A 135 29.74 -4.26 17.91
N PRO A 136 28.92 -3.36 18.48
CA PRO A 136 28.30 -3.57 19.80
C PRO A 136 27.49 -4.87 19.87
N GLU A 137 27.55 -5.56 21.02
CA GLU A 137 26.84 -6.84 21.24
C GLU A 137 25.32 -6.73 21.08
N ASP A 138 24.73 -5.59 21.43
CA ASP A 138 23.30 -5.32 21.45
C ASP A 138 22.75 -4.73 20.14
N MET A 139 23.61 -4.46 19.15
CA MET A 139 23.20 -3.90 17.86
C MET A 139 22.53 -4.97 16.97
N PRO A 140 21.37 -4.68 16.33
CA PRO A 140 20.79 -5.56 15.33
C PRO A 140 21.69 -5.73 14.10
N ARG A 141 21.87 -6.98 13.64
CA ARG A 141 22.82 -7.32 12.55
C ARG A 141 22.18 -8.07 11.38
N GLY A 142 20.84 -8.07 11.31
CA GLY A 142 20.12 -8.84 10.31
C GLY A 142 20.56 -8.54 8.87
N ILE A 143 20.84 -7.27 8.56
CA ILE A 143 21.29 -6.84 7.23
C ILE A 143 22.69 -7.32 6.85
N LEU A 144 23.51 -7.73 7.83
CA LEU A 144 24.88 -8.24 7.58
C LEU A 144 24.87 -9.73 7.23
N CYS A 145 23.73 -10.41 7.38
CA CYS A 145 23.56 -11.72 6.79
C CYS A 145 23.36 -11.58 5.27
N GLU A 146 24.22 -12.24 4.49
CA GLU A 146 24.23 -12.20 3.02
C GLU A 146 22.83 -12.46 2.42
N ASP A 147 22.14 -13.47 2.94
CA ASP A 147 20.83 -13.89 2.43
C ASP A 147 19.73 -12.85 2.66
N THR A 148 19.84 -11.98 3.67
CA THR A 148 18.72 -11.10 4.06
C THR A 148 18.40 -10.09 2.98
N LEU A 149 19.41 -9.33 2.53
CA LEU A 149 19.23 -8.32 1.49
C LEU A 149 19.06 -8.96 0.12
N TYR A 150 19.81 -10.03 -0.15
CA TYR A 150 19.72 -10.75 -1.42
C TYR A 150 18.30 -11.30 -1.67
N ASN A 151 17.69 -11.95 -0.68
CA ASN A 151 16.32 -12.46 -0.80
C ASN A 151 15.30 -11.34 -0.97
N ALA A 152 15.49 -10.19 -0.29
CA ALA A 152 14.61 -9.04 -0.46
C ALA A 152 14.64 -8.50 -1.90
N PHE A 153 15.82 -8.44 -2.53
CA PHE A 153 15.95 -8.01 -3.93
C PHE A 153 15.28 -8.98 -4.91
N ILE A 154 15.36 -10.29 -4.65
CA ILE A 154 14.67 -11.30 -5.46
C ILE A 154 13.15 -11.12 -5.34
N ALA A 155 12.62 -11.02 -4.12
CA ALA A 155 11.19 -10.87 -3.88
C ALA A 155 10.62 -9.63 -4.57
N GLU A 156 11.31 -8.49 -4.49
CA GLU A 156 10.93 -7.25 -5.19
C GLU A 156 10.88 -7.46 -6.71
N ARG A 157 11.91 -8.11 -7.27
CA ARG A 157 11.98 -8.36 -8.71
C ARG A 157 10.86 -9.29 -9.18
N GLU A 158 10.55 -10.33 -8.42
CA GLU A 158 9.47 -11.26 -8.73
C GLU A 158 8.11 -10.55 -8.73
N LEU A 159 7.84 -9.74 -7.70
CA LEU A 159 6.62 -8.95 -7.61
C LEU A 159 6.48 -7.96 -8.78
N ALA A 160 7.57 -7.28 -9.16
CA ALA A 160 7.56 -6.37 -10.29
C ALA A 160 7.25 -7.08 -11.62
N LEU A 161 7.77 -8.30 -11.81
CA LEU A 161 7.48 -9.11 -13.00
C LEU A 161 6.01 -9.52 -13.06
N GLU A 162 5.42 -9.93 -11.92
CA GLU A 162 4.00 -10.24 -11.85
C GLU A 162 3.14 -9.03 -12.23
N TRP A 163 3.48 -7.84 -11.75
CA TRP A 163 2.75 -6.61 -12.07
C TRP A 163 2.84 -6.24 -13.55
N VAL A 164 4.01 -6.41 -14.17
CA VAL A 164 4.18 -6.23 -15.62
C VAL A 164 3.29 -7.20 -16.40
N GLN A 165 3.24 -8.47 -15.98
CA GLN A 165 2.41 -9.48 -16.64
C GLN A 165 0.91 -9.17 -16.50
N LEU A 166 0.46 -8.79 -15.30
CA LEU A 166 -0.93 -8.40 -15.04
C LEU A 166 -1.34 -7.18 -15.88
N GLY A 167 -0.50 -6.14 -15.92
CA GLY A 167 -0.76 -4.94 -16.71
C GLY A 167 -0.81 -5.24 -18.21
N ALA A 168 0.13 -6.03 -18.72
CA ALA A 168 0.15 -6.43 -20.13
C ALA A 168 -1.09 -7.27 -20.52
N GLN A 169 -1.52 -8.17 -19.63
CA GLN A 169 -2.72 -8.98 -19.86
C GLN A 169 -3.98 -8.10 -19.88
N ALA A 170 -4.13 -7.17 -18.93
CA ALA A 170 -5.27 -6.24 -18.88
C ALA A 170 -5.37 -5.38 -20.16
N LEU A 171 -4.25 -4.93 -20.71
CA LEU A 171 -4.19 -4.16 -21.96
C LEU A 171 -4.51 -5.00 -23.21
N LYS A 172 -4.34 -6.32 -23.14
CA LYS A 172 -4.67 -7.24 -24.22
C LYS A 172 -6.16 -7.58 -24.25
N ASP A 173 -6.81 -7.56 -23.09
CA ASP A 173 -8.22 -7.94 -22.91
C ASP A 173 -9.19 -6.76 -23.13
N GLY A 174 -8.69 -5.52 -23.13
CA GLY A 174 -9.46 -4.28 -23.41
C GLY A 174 -9.42 -3.85 -24.86
#